data_AF-A0A373VVS4-F1
#
_entry.id   AF-A0A373VVS4-F1
#
_cell.length_a   1.000
_cell.length_b   1.000
_cell.length_c   1.000
_cell.angle_alpha   90.00
_cell.angle_beta   90.00
_cell.angle_gamma   90.00
#
_symmetry.space_group_name_H-M   'P 1'
#
loop_
_entity.id
_entity.type
_entity.pdbx_description
1 polymer ?
#
loop_
_entity_poly.entity_id
_entity_poly.type
_entity_poly.pdbx_seq_one_letter_code
_entity_poly.pdbx_strand_id
1 'polypeptide(L)' 'MTKKREKIHNKLKQEQPILFHSKEECCGCLACVAICPMQNITVSVDEEGFEYPVISGEKCVKCNSCISVCPLKIK' A
#
# COMPACT_ATOMS: atom_id res chain seq x y z
N MET A 1 9.60 -27.23 -23.68
CA MET A 1 10.04 -27.35 -22.28
C MET A 1 10.44 -25.96 -21.78
N THR A 2 9.70 -25.49 -20.77
CA THR A 2 9.96 -24.38 -19.83
C THR A 2 10.43 -23.02 -20.36
N LYS A 3 9.51 -22.22 -20.92
CA LYS A 3 9.60 -20.74 -20.83
C LYS A 3 9.12 -20.31 -19.44
N LYS A 4 10.06 -20.33 -18.49
CA LYS A 4 9.83 -20.10 -17.05
C LYS A 4 9.72 -18.59 -16.79
N ARG A 5 8.51 -18.19 -16.42
CA ARG A 5 8.18 -17.20 -15.39
C ARG A 5 8.91 -15.85 -15.45
N GLU A 6 8.30 -14.88 -16.11
CA GLU A 6 8.37 -13.46 -15.72
C GLU A 6 7.20 -12.69 -16.37
N LYS A 7 5.99 -13.19 -16.12
CA LYS A 7 4.74 -12.49 -16.45
C LYS A 7 3.86 -12.47 -15.20
N ILE A 8 4.29 -11.74 -14.19
CA ILE A 8 3.45 -11.37 -13.03
C ILE A 8 3.50 -9.86 -12.87
N HIS A 9 3.08 -9.15 -13.91
CA HIS A 9 2.48 -7.81 -13.76
C HIS A 9 1.22 -7.84 -14.62
N ASN A 10 0.30 -8.70 -14.19
CA ASN A 10 -0.97 -8.91 -14.85
C ASN A 10 -1.82 -7.65 -14.62
N LYS A 11 -2.13 -6.97 -15.72
CA LYS A 11 -3.15 -5.93 -15.88
C LYS A 11 -4.30 -6.05 -14.87
N LEU A 12 -4.39 -5.10 -13.95
CA LEU A 12 -5.65 -4.52 -13.48
C LEU A 12 -5.43 -3.01 -13.30
N LYS A 13 -6.17 -2.24 -14.11
CA LYS A 13 -6.51 -0.85 -13.83
C LYS A 13 -7.10 -0.77 -12.40
N GLN A 14 -6.90 0.34 -11.68
CA GLN A 14 -7.94 1.19 -11.03
C GLN A 14 -7.30 2.18 -10.02
N GLU A 15 -7.88 3.38 -9.91
CA GLU A 15 -7.44 4.58 -9.17
C GLU A 15 -7.32 4.39 -7.64
N GLN A 16 -6.37 3.59 -7.16
CA GLN A 16 -6.15 3.45 -5.72
C GLN A 16 -5.34 4.63 -5.15
N PRO A 17 -5.55 5.02 -3.88
CA PRO A 17 -4.75 6.05 -3.25
C PRO A 17 -3.30 5.60 -3.09
N ILE A 18 -2.37 6.50 -3.40
CA ILE A 18 -0.93 6.28 -3.22
C ILE A 18 -0.58 6.65 -1.78
N LEU A 19 -0.08 5.68 -0.99
CA LEU A 19 0.31 5.93 0.40
C LEU A 19 1.61 6.74 0.49
N PHE A 20 2.59 6.43 -0.36
CA PHE A 20 3.87 7.12 -0.48
C PHE A 20 4.51 6.84 -1.85
N HIS A 21 5.33 7.75 -2.36
CA HIS A 21 6.11 7.53 -3.60
C HIS A 21 7.51 6.98 -3.32
N SER A 22 8.12 7.40 -2.21
CA SER A 22 9.41 6.91 -1.74
C SER A 22 9.33 6.55 -0.25
N LYS A 23 10.26 5.72 0.23
CA LYS A 23 10.23 5.19 1.61
C LYS A 23 10.31 6.32 2.64
N GLU A 24 11.03 7.39 2.31
CA GLU A 24 11.24 8.57 3.18
C GLU A 24 9.93 9.33 3.47
N GLU A 25 8.88 9.16 2.66
CA GLU A 25 7.56 9.76 2.91
C GLU A 25 6.70 8.95 3.89
N CYS A 26 7.17 7.78 4.35
CA CYS A 26 6.45 6.91 5.25
C CYS A 26 7.27 6.65 6.52
N CYS A 27 6.73 7.02 7.68
CA CYS A 27 7.37 6.77 8.98
C CYS A 27 7.06 5.38 9.58
N GLY A 28 6.37 4.49 8.85
CA GLY A 28 6.04 3.15 9.35
C GLY A 28 5.04 3.09 10.50
N CYS A 29 4.27 4.15 10.78
CA CYS A 29 3.33 4.16 11.93
C CYS A 29 2.09 3.26 11.78
N LEU A 30 1.85 2.71 10.58
CA LEU A 30 0.73 1.82 10.25
C LEU A 30 -0.69 2.36 10.53
N ALA A 31 -0.86 3.66 10.79
CA ALA A 31 -2.18 4.26 11.00
C ALA A 31 -3.13 4.04 9.81
N CYS A 32 -2.59 4.04 8.58
CA CYS A 32 -3.34 3.74 7.37
C CYS A 32 -3.91 2.31 7.36
N VAL A 33 -3.17 1.34 7.90
CA VAL A 33 -3.62 -0.06 8.05
C VAL A 33 -4.77 -0.12 9.04
N ALA A 34 -4.60 0.49 10.21
CA ALA A 34 -5.59 0.48 11.27
C ALA A 34 -6.93 1.14 10.87
N ILE A 35 -6.88 2.24 10.12
CA ILE A 35 -8.10 2.97 9.73
C ILE A 35 -8.83 2.35 8.53
N CYS A 36 -8.21 1.43 7.79
CA CYS A 36 -8.80 0.92 6.56
C CYS A 36 -10.05 0.08 6.87
N PRO A 37 -11.28 0.53 6.51
CA PRO A 37 -12.50 -0.19 6.86
C PRO A 37 -12.61 -1.54 6.14
N MET A 38 -11.93 -1.67 5.00
CA MET A 38 -11.89 -2.90 4.21
C MET A 38 -10.76 -3.84 4.60
N GLN A 39 -9.92 -3.46 5.57
CA GLN A 39 -8.71 -4.20 5.96
C GLN A 39 -7.86 -4.63 4.75
N ASN A 40 -7.75 -3.73 3.78
CA ASN A 40 -7.17 -4.00 2.46
C ASN A 40 -5.72 -3.51 2.32
N ILE A 41 -5.07 -3.21 3.45
CA ILE A 41 -3.68 -2.77 3.52
C ILE A 41 -2.94 -3.79 4.38
N THR A 42 -1.89 -4.34 3.80
CA THR A 42 -0.99 -5.31 4.44
C THR A 42 0.32 -4.63 4.80
N VAL A 43 1.16 -5.28 5.59
CA VAL A 43 2.48 -4.78 5.97
C VAL A 43 3.54 -5.63 5.27
N SER A 44 4.45 -4.97 4.57
CA SER A 44 5.65 -5.59 4.00
C SER A 44 6.86 -5.10 4.79
N VAL A 45 7.74 -6.03 5.13
CA VAL A 45 9.03 -5.72 5.76
C VAL A 45 10.09 -5.63 4.65
N ASP A 46 10.98 -4.65 4.73
CA ASP A 46 12.12 -4.56 3.83
C ASP A 46 13.36 -5.28 4.37
N GLU A 47 14.49 -5.19 3.66
CA GLU A 47 15.74 -5.86 4.02
C GLU A 47 16.34 -5.34 5.34
N GLU A 48 16.00 -4.12 5.74
CA GLU A 48 16.49 -3.47 6.96
C GLU A 48 15.57 -3.76 8.17
N GLY A 49 14.43 -4.41 7.93
CA GLY A 49 13.45 -4.72 8.96
C GLY A 49 12.39 -3.65 9.16
N PHE A 50 12.31 -2.65 8.28
CA PHE A 50 11.30 -1.60 8.36
C PHE A 50 9.97 -2.04 7.75
N GLU A 51 8.89 -1.67 8.43
CA GLU A 51 7.52 -2.01 8.05
C GLU A 51 6.87 -0.93 7.18
N TYR A 52 6.38 -1.33 6.01
CA TYR A 52 5.71 -0.44 5.06
C TYR A 52 4.32 -0.97 4.66
N PRO A 53 3.32 -0.08 4.57
CA PRO A 53 1.98 -0.47 4.17
C PRO A 53 1.87 -0.72 2.66
N VAL A 54 1.20 -1.80 2.26
CA VAL A 54 0.98 -2.21 0.87
C VAL A 54 -0.50 -2.50 0.64
N ILE A 55 -1.11 -1.81 -0.33
CA ILE A 55 -2.52 -2.02 -0.69
C ILE A 55 -2.63 -3.27 -1.58
N SER A 56 -3.36 -4.29 -1.12
CA SER A 56 -3.63 -5.50 -1.92
C SER A 56 -4.85 -5.27 -2.81
N GLY A 57 -4.64 -5.17 -4.12
CA GLY A 57 -5.44 -4.44 -5.10
C GLY A 57 -6.94 -4.70 -5.34
N GLU A 58 -7.69 -5.46 -4.52
CA GLU A 58 -9.02 -5.94 -4.95
C GLU A 58 -10.22 -5.43 -4.13
N LYS A 59 -10.05 -5.07 -2.83
CA LYS A 59 -11.18 -4.63 -1.99
C LYS A 59 -11.21 -3.13 -1.68
N CYS A 60 -10.29 -2.36 -2.27
CA CYS A 60 -10.22 -0.92 -2.00
C CYS A 60 -11.43 -0.19 -2.59
N VAL A 61 -12.26 0.38 -1.72
CA VAL A 61 -13.42 1.20 -2.10
C VAL A 61 -13.07 2.69 -2.30
N LYS A 62 -11.77 3.04 -2.31
CA LYS A 62 -11.27 4.42 -2.52
C LYS A 62 -11.87 5.47 -1.55
N CYS A 63 -12.13 5.08 -0.29
CA CYS A 63 -12.66 5.99 0.73
C CYS A 63 -11.66 7.06 1.23
N ASN A 64 -10.38 6.95 0.84
CA ASN A 64 -9.27 7.87 1.20
C ASN A 64 -8.97 8.02 2.70
N SER A 65 -9.57 7.21 3.59
CA SER A 65 -9.29 7.24 5.03
C SER A 65 -7.80 7.04 5.36
N CYS A 66 -7.10 6.22 4.58
CA CYS A 66 -5.66 6.00 4.72
C CYS A 66 -4.81 7.26 4.46
N ILE A 67 -5.28 8.17 3.60
CA ILE A 67 -4.62 9.46 3.33
C ILE A 67 -4.97 10.45 4.43
N SER A 68 -6.26 10.54 4.80
CA SER A 68 -6.74 11.46 5.83
C SER A 68 -6.14 11.21 7.21
N VAL A 69 -5.86 9.95 7.56
CA VAL A 69 -5.24 9.62 8.86
C VAL A 69 -3.74 9.91 8.88
N CYS A 70 -3.09 10.08 7.72
CA CYS A 70 -1.64 10.16 7.66
C CYS A 70 -1.16 11.55 8.10
N PRO A 71 -0.44 11.69 9.23
CA PRO A 71 0.01 12.99 9.73
C PRO A 71 1.00 13.67 8.77
N LEU A 72 1.72 12.90 7.95
CA LEU A 72 2.67 13.42 6.96
C LEU A 72 1.99 14.00 5.70
N LYS A 73 0.67 13.78 5.52
CA LYS A 73 -0.10 14.29 4.38
C LYS A 73 -0.98 15.48 4.74
N ILE A 74 -1.10 15.84 6.03
CA ILE A 74 -1.83 17.02 6.50
C ILE A 74 -0.88 18.23 6.43
N LYS A 75 -1.26 19.27 5.69
CA LYS A 75 -0.57 20.57 5.62
C LYS A 75 -1.39 21.64 6.32
#